data_AF-A0A8C7IP33-F1
#
_entry.id   AF-A0A8C7IP33-F1
#
_cell.length_a   1.000
_cell.length_b   1.000
_cell.length_c   1.000
_cell.angle_alpha   90.00
_cell.angle_beta   90.00
_cell.angle_gamma   90.00
#
_symmetry.space_group_name_H-M   'P 1'
#
loop_
_entity.id
_entity.type
_entity.pdbx_description
1 polymer ?
#
loop_
_entity_poly.entity_id
_entity_poly.type
_entity_poly.pdbx_seq_one_letter_code
_entity_poly.pdbx_strand_id
1 'polypeptide(L)'
;GGDLGTGCDLSLELTSTPLPLSSPGMAARPFSPFWFSVEPWDTLAVRGAPALLNCSAHSGDPASEPTAPQARVEWKKDGTFLSLAPDDGRRRVLPDGSLLISSVVHSKHNKPDEGTYQCVATIDSLGTIASRTARLTVAGRTHTQNTYNTGFYFILWVRLWRERGS
;
A
#
# COMPACT_ATOMS: atom_id res chain seq x y z
N GLY A 1 64.48 -5.36 -59.29
CA GLY A 1 65.43 -6.00 -58.37
C GLY A 1 65.64 -5.08 -57.18
N GLY A 2 65.66 -5.64 -55.97
CA GLY A 2 66.36 -5.05 -54.80
C GLY A 2 65.63 -3.99 -53.97
N ASP A 3 64.68 -4.46 -53.17
CA ASP A 3 64.56 -4.39 -51.69
C ASP A 3 65.27 -3.32 -50.79
N LEU A 4 64.55 -3.03 -49.68
CA LEU A 4 64.92 -2.60 -48.31
C LEU A 4 65.33 -1.14 -47.97
N GLY A 5 64.60 -0.53 -47.02
CA GLY A 5 65.12 0.59 -46.22
C GLY A 5 64.13 1.45 -45.41
N THR A 6 63.46 0.84 -44.43
CA THR A 6 63.08 1.34 -43.09
C THR A 6 62.93 2.85 -42.83
N GLY A 7 61.73 3.26 -42.38
CA GLY A 7 61.50 4.52 -41.69
C GLY A 7 60.08 4.61 -41.16
N CYS A 8 59.84 4.10 -39.94
CA CYS A 8 58.60 4.38 -39.21
C CYS A 8 58.66 5.83 -38.71
N ASP A 9 58.16 6.78 -39.50
CA ASP A 9 57.88 8.12 -38.99
C ASP A 9 56.51 8.10 -38.30
N LEU A 10 56.54 8.20 -36.97
CA LEU A 10 55.35 8.29 -36.13
C LEU A 10 54.92 9.76 -36.06
N SER A 11 54.38 10.28 -37.15
CA SER A 11 53.78 11.62 -37.20
C SER A 11 52.25 11.51 -37.00
N LEU A 12 51.78 12.23 -35.99
CA LEU A 12 50.41 12.27 -35.49
C LEU A 12 49.46 12.92 -36.51
N GLU A 13 48.50 12.16 -37.07
CA GLU A 13 47.30 12.75 -37.68
C GLU A 13 46.08 12.48 -36.80
N LEU A 14 45.64 13.55 -36.11
CA LEU A 14 44.36 13.64 -35.42
C LEU A 14 43.22 13.56 -36.45
N THR A 15 42.82 12.34 -36.82
CA THR A 15 41.60 12.13 -37.59
C THR A 15 40.42 12.12 -36.63
N SER A 16 39.58 13.16 -36.70
CA SER A 16 38.32 13.25 -35.97
C SER A 16 37.36 12.12 -36.43
N THR A 17 37.37 11.00 -35.73
CA THR A 17 36.35 9.96 -35.89
C THR A 17 35.04 10.45 -35.27
N PRO A 18 33.93 10.52 -36.02
CA PRO A 18 32.63 10.80 -35.43
C PRO A 18 32.27 9.64 -34.46
N LEU A 19 31.81 10.03 -33.26
CA LEU A 19 31.40 9.12 -32.19
C LEU A 19 30.41 8.07 -32.72
N PRO A 20 30.59 6.77 -32.40
CA PRO A 20 29.55 5.79 -32.67
C PRO A 20 28.29 6.14 -31.86
N LEU A 21 27.22 6.34 -32.60
CA LEU A 21 25.86 6.58 -32.13
C LEU A 21 25.43 5.50 -31.14
N SER A 22 25.02 5.94 -29.94
CA SER A 22 24.20 5.22 -28.95
C SER A 22 24.49 3.72 -28.79
N SER A 23 25.31 3.37 -27.79
CA SER A 23 25.25 2.06 -27.16
C SER A 23 23.80 1.80 -26.70
N PRO A 24 23.15 0.67 -27.05
CA PRO A 24 21.98 0.19 -26.33
C PRO A 24 22.48 -0.45 -25.01
N GLY A 25 23.15 0.36 -24.19
CA GLY A 25 23.66 -0.04 -22.88
C GLY A 25 22.61 0.32 -21.84
N MET A 26 21.85 -0.70 -21.42
CA MET A 26 20.91 -0.64 -20.29
C MET A 26 19.95 0.54 -20.34
N ALA A 27 18.83 0.39 -21.04
CA ALA A 27 17.60 1.02 -20.57
C ALA A 27 17.41 0.56 -19.12
N ALA A 28 17.77 1.40 -18.16
CA ALA A 28 17.44 1.18 -16.76
C ALA A 28 15.93 0.95 -16.74
N ARG A 29 15.50 -0.24 -16.29
CA ARG A 29 14.07 -0.49 -16.15
C ARG A 29 13.54 0.64 -15.26
N PRO A 30 12.51 1.38 -15.68
CA PRO A 30 12.00 2.47 -14.87
C PRO A 30 11.66 1.89 -13.50
N PHE A 31 12.14 2.54 -12.44
CA PHE A 31 11.76 2.18 -11.09
C PHE A 31 10.25 2.41 -10.98
N SER A 32 9.46 1.34 -10.92
CA SER A 32 8.03 1.46 -10.67
C SER A 32 7.87 1.95 -9.22
N PRO A 33 7.35 3.17 -8.99
CA PRO A 33 7.17 3.67 -7.63
C PRO A 33 6.21 2.74 -6.87
N PHE A 34 6.40 2.61 -5.55
CA PHE A 34 5.50 1.84 -4.69
C PHE A 34 5.11 2.70 -3.48
N TRP A 35 3.82 3.01 -3.33
CA TRP A 35 3.34 3.96 -2.32
C TRP A 35 1.93 3.64 -1.86
N PHE A 36 1.53 4.25 -0.74
CA PHE A 36 0.15 4.23 -0.25
C PHE A 36 -0.65 5.36 -0.90
N SER A 37 -1.77 5.04 -1.56
CA SER A 37 -2.75 6.04 -1.99
C SER A 37 -3.68 6.42 -0.84
N VAL A 38 -3.99 5.46 0.03
CA VAL A 38 -4.82 5.65 1.20
C VAL A 38 -4.12 5.02 2.39
N GLU A 39 -3.98 5.81 3.44
CA GLU A 39 -3.39 5.39 4.70
C GLU A 39 -4.43 5.43 5.82
N PRO A 40 -4.25 4.61 6.88
CA PRO A 40 -5.21 4.57 7.97
C PRO A 40 -5.11 5.77 8.89
N TRP A 41 -6.23 6.08 9.53
CA TRP A 41 -6.37 7.18 10.48
C TRP A 41 -6.95 6.71 11.80
N ASP A 42 -6.65 7.48 12.85
CA ASP A 42 -7.19 7.25 14.18
C ASP A 42 -8.72 7.19 14.12
N THR A 43 -9.26 6.09 14.64
CA THR A 43 -10.68 5.76 14.51
C THR A 43 -11.26 5.53 15.90
N LEU A 44 -12.40 6.18 16.16
CA LEU A 44 -13.20 5.94 17.35
C LEU A 44 -14.31 4.93 17.03
N ALA A 45 -14.14 3.71 17.51
CA ALA A 45 -15.12 2.65 17.36
C ALA A 45 -16.16 2.67 18.49
N VAL A 46 -17.32 2.08 18.19
CA VAL A 46 -18.38 1.84 19.18
C VAL A 46 -18.47 0.33 19.43
N ARG A 47 -18.67 -0.06 20.70
CA ARG A 47 -18.85 -1.46 21.07
C ARG A 47 -19.98 -2.10 20.25
N GLY A 48 -19.69 -3.22 19.59
CA GLY A 48 -20.63 -3.99 18.77
C GLY A 48 -20.90 -3.39 17.40
N ALA A 49 -20.40 -2.18 17.09
CA ALA A 49 -20.46 -1.60 15.77
C ALA A 49 -19.27 -2.08 14.91
N PRO A 50 -19.40 -2.05 13.58
CA PRO A 50 -18.27 -2.30 12.69
C PRO A 50 -17.31 -1.11 12.70
N ALA A 51 -16.01 -1.39 12.58
CA ALA A 51 -14.97 -0.40 12.38
C ALA A 51 -14.19 -0.70 11.10
N LEU A 52 -13.85 0.35 10.34
CA LEU A 52 -13.15 0.26 9.08
C LEU A 52 -11.87 1.10 9.15
N LEU A 53 -10.74 0.48 8.85
CA LEU A 53 -9.45 1.14 8.71
C LEU A 53 -9.04 1.09 7.25
N ASN A 54 -9.09 2.25 6.59
CA ASN A 54 -8.81 2.32 5.16
C ASN A 54 -7.31 2.17 4.90
N CYS A 55 -6.96 1.33 3.93
CA CYS A 55 -5.59 1.24 3.42
C CYS A 55 -5.64 0.81 1.96
N SER A 56 -4.87 1.50 1.12
CA SER A 56 -4.68 1.10 -0.26
C SER A 56 -3.29 1.50 -0.74
N ALA A 57 -2.65 0.59 -1.48
CA ALA A 57 -1.29 0.74 -1.98
C ALA A 57 -1.24 0.39 -3.46
N HIS A 58 -0.48 1.18 -4.22
CA HIS A 58 -0.32 0.99 -5.66
C HIS A 58 1.14 1.01 -6.04
N SER A 59 1.44 0.35 -7.16
CA SER A 59 2.76 0.39 -7.78
C SER A 59 2.67 0.81 -9.24
N GLY A 60 3.72 1.46 -9.74
CA GLY A 60 3.75 1.97 -11.11
C GLY A 60 2.75 3.10 -11.35
N ASP A 61 2.84 3.78 -12.49
CA ASP A 61 1.77 4.68 -12.90
C ASP A 61 0.62 3.85 -13.51
N PRO A 62 -0.59 3.86 -12.91
CA PRO A 62 -1.72 3.08 -13.42
C PRO A 62 -2.13 3.46 -14.86
N ALA A 63 -1.75 4.64 -15.35
CA ALA A 63 -2.03 5.06 -16.72
C ALA A 63 -1.03 4.49 -17.74
N SER A 64 0.22 4.23 -17.35
CA SER A 64 1.27 3.73 -18.26
C SER A 64 1.61 2.25 -18.06
N GLU A 65 1.30 1.68 -16.89
CA GLU A 65 1.59 0.29 -16.53
C GLU A 65 0.31 -0.44 -16.07
N PRO A 66 -0.61 -0.80 -16.99
CA PRO A 66 -1.86 -1.49 -16.64
C PRO A 66 -1.64 -2.91 -16.06
N THR A 67 -0.46 -3.49 -16.25
CA THR A 67 -0.05 -4.79 -15.67
C THR A 67 0.73 -4.62 -14.36
N ALA A 68 0.61 -3.46 -13.69
CA ALA A 68 1.25 -3.26 -12.40
C ALA A 68 0.82 -4.34 -11.40
N PRO A 69 1.76 -4.95 -10.65
CA PRO A 69 1.44 -6.00 -9.70
C PRO A 69 0.59 -5.45 -8.55
N GLN A 70 -0.45 -6.20 -8.18
CA GLN A 70 -1.28 -5.89 -7.02
C GLN A 70 -0.50 -6.14 -5.72
N ALA A 71 -0.51 -5.17 -4.82
CA ALA A 71 0.09 -5.31 -3.50
C ALA A 71 -0.71 -6.30 -2.64
N ARG A 72 -0.03 -7.25 -1.99
CA ARG A 72 -0.60 -8.01 -0.89
C ARG A 72 -0.60 -7.13 0.34
N VAL A 73 -1.78 -6.90 0.90
CA VAL A 73 -1.95 -6.07 2.08
C VAL A 73 -2.17 -6.94 3.31
N GLU A 74 -1.35 -6.71 4.32
CA GLU A 74 -1.41 -7.34 5.63
C GLU A 74 -1.54 -6.26 6.70
N TRP A 75 -2.03 -6.65 7.88
CA TRP A 75 -2.24 -5.72 8.98
C TRP A 75 -1.51 -6.16 10.23
N LYS A 76 -0.88 -5.20 10.88
CA LYS A 76 -0.29 -5.35 12.21
C LYS A 76 -1.16 -4.66 13.25
N LYS A 77 -1.28 -5.30 14.41
CA LYS A 77 -1.84 -4.73 15.62
C LYS A 77 -0.79 -4.79 16.72
N ASP A 78 -0.50 -3.65 17.33
CA ASP A 78 0.48 -3.49 18.41
C ASP A 78 1.85 -4.12 18.05
N GLY A 79 2.25 -3.97 16.79
CA GLY A 79 3.51 -4.52 16.24
C GLY A 79 3.45 -5.97 15.77
N THR A 80 2.38 -6.70 16.06
CA THR A 80 2.22 -8.12 15.68
C THR A 80 1.31 -8.26 14.47
N PHE A 81 1.65 -9.13 13.51
CA PHE A 81 0.75 -9.41 12.39
C PHE A 81 -0.56 -10.02 12.89
N LEU A 82 -1.67 -9.48 12.41
CA LEU A 82 -2.99 -10.01 12.69
C LEU A 82 -3.15 -11.36 12.00
N SER A 83 -3.46 -12.39 12.77
CA SER A 83 -3.92 -13.66 12.21
C SER A 83 -5.34 -13.46 11.70
N LEU A 84 -5.47 -13.22 10.39
CA LEU A 84 -6.76 -13.13 9.70
C LEU A 84 -7.25 -14.54 9.31
N ALA A 85 -7.16 -15.48 10.26
CA ALA A 85 -7.58 -16.84 10.03
C ALA A 85 -9.06 -16.87 9.61
N PRO A 86 -9.46 -17.79 8.70
CA PRO A 86 -10.84 -17.90 8.22
C PRO A 86 -11.88 -17.99 9.34
N ASP A 87 -11.49 -18.51 10.51
CA ASP A 87 -12.37 -18.71 11.66
C ASP A 87 -12.59 -17.44 12.51
N ASP A 88 -11.73 -16.42 12.44
CA ASP A 88 -11.95 -15.10 13.08
C ASP A 88 -12.76 -14.18 12.16
N GLY A 89 -13.87 -14.68 11.60
CA GLY A 89 -14.71 -14.01 10.60
C GLY A 89 -15.25 -12.61 10.96
N ARG A 90 -14.94 -12.12 12.17
CA ARG A 90 -15.09 -10.73 12.57
C ARG A 90 -14.10 -9.81 11.85
N ARG A 91 -12.82 -10.17 11.72
CA ARG A 91 -11.76 -9.34 11.15
C ARG A 91 -11.42 -9.83 9.75
N ARG A 92 -11.57 -8.98 8.74
CA ARG A 92 -11.28 -9.33 7.35
C ARG A 92 -10.60 -8.17 6.64
N VAL A 93 -9.68 -8.49 5.73
CA VAL A 93 -9.12 -7.51 4.80
C VAL A 93 -9.99 -7.51 3.55
N LEU A 94 -10.40 -6.32 3.14
CA LEU A 94 -11.18 -6.06 1.94
C LEU A 94 -10.27 -6.09 0.70
N PRO A 95 -10.83 -6.27 -0.52
CA PRO A 95 -10.03 -6.35 -1.75
C PRO A 95 -9.20 -5.09 -2.05
N ASP A 96 -9.59 -3.94 -1.49
CA ASP A 96 -8.88 -2.66 -1.60
C ASP A 96 -7.67 -2.53 -0.66
N GLY A 97 -7.54 -3.43 0.32
CA GLY A 97 -6.53 -3.43 1.38
C GLY A 97 -7.05 -2.99 2.76
N SER A 98 -8.29 -2.48 2.84
CA SER A 98 -8.86 -1.94 4.07
C SER A 98 -9.20 -3.05 5.08
N LEU A 99 -8.95 -2.82 6.37
CA LEU A 99 -9.32 -3.77 7.44
C LEU A 99 -10.71 -3.48 7.97
N LEU A 100 -11.62 -4.43 7.81
CA LEU A 100 -12.96 -4.42 8.38
C LEU A 100 -13.00 -5.28 9.64
N ILE A 101 -13.37 -4.65 10.76
CA ILE A 101 -13.70 -5.32 12.02
C ILE A 101 -15.21 -5.27 12.18
N SER A 102 -15.89 -6.39 11.97
CA SER A 102 -17.35 -6.48 11.89
C SER A 102 -18.04 -6.17 13.23
N SER A 103 -17.41 -6.54 14.34
CA SER A 103 -17.92 -6.27 15.69
C SER A 103 -16.78 -6.01 16.66
N VAL A 104 -16.71 -4.76 17.11
CA VAL A 104 -15.68 -4.30 18.06
C VAL A 104 -16.05 -4.72 19.48
N VAL A 105 -15.16 -5.51 20.09
CA VAL A 105 -15.29 -6.04 21.44
C VAL A 105 -14.52 -5.15 22.41
N HIS A 106 -15.26 -4.65 23.41
CA HIS A 106 -14.69 -3.91 24.52
C HIS A 106 -15.43 -4.25 25.81
N SER A 107 -14.67 -4.85 26.72
CA SER A 107 -15.08 -5.24 28.07
C SER A 107 -14.11 -4.68 29.09
N LYS A 108 -14.56 -4.51 30.33
CA LYS A 108 -13.74 -3.94 31.43
C LYS A 108 -12.41 -4.69 31.63
N HIS A 109 -12.38 -5.98 31.35
CA HIS A 109 -11.22 -6.85 31.51
C HIS A 109 -10.61 -7.34 30.19
N ASN A 110 -11.24 -7.05 29.04
CA ASN A 110 -10.77 -7.54 27.76
C ASN A 110 -11.06 -6.52 26.65
N LYS A 111 -10.00 -6.02 26.01
CA LYS A 111 -10.07 -5.04 24.93
C LYS A 111 -9.25 -5.54 23.73
N PRO A 112 -9.67 -6.64 23.09
CA PRO A 112 -8.85 -7.32 22.09
C PRO A 112 -8.74 -6.53 20.78
N ASP A 113 -9.70 -5.65 20.49
CA ASP A 113 -9.74 -4.83 19.27
C ASP A 113 -9.14 -3.42 19.51
N GLU A 114 -9.10 -2.92 20.74
CA GLU A 114 -8.44 -1.64 21.02
C GLU A 114 -6.93 -1.78 20.84
N GLY A 115 -6.31 -0.82 20.17
CA GLY A 115 -4.87 -0.86 19.95
C GLY A 115 -4.43 -0.03 18.75
N THR A 116 -3.21 -0.32 18.33
CA THR A 116 -2.47 0.45 17.35
C THR A 116 -2.30 -0.38 16.09
N TYR A 117 -2.90 0.07 14.99
CA TYR A 117 -2.96 -0.65 13.72
C TYR A 117 -2.02 -0.04 12.69
N GLN A 118 -1.37 -0.90 11.92
CA GLN A 118 -0.48 -0.49 10.83
C GLN A 118 -0.69 -1.39 9.62
N CYS A 119 -0.84 -0.79 8.45
CA CYS A 119 -0.97 -1.50 7.20
C CYS A 119 0.42 -1.80 6.62
N VAL A 120 0.62 -3.00 6.11
CA VAL A 120 1.87 -3.46 5.50
C VAL A 120 1.54 -3.97 4.11
N ALA A 121 2.09 -3.34 3.08
CA ALA A 121 1.87 -3.71 1.70
C ALA A 121 3.15 -4.33 1.13
N THR A 122 3.03 -5.53 0.55
CA THR A 122 4.14 -6.29 -0.02
C THR A 122 3.87 -6.61 -1.49
N ILE A 123 4.87 -6.36 -2.33
CA ILE A 123 4.91 -6.78 -3.73
C ILE A 123 6.21 -7.56 -3.90
N ASP A 124 6.13 -8.84 -4.28
CA ASP A 124 7.29 -9.74 -4.34
C ASP A 124 8.45 -9.20 -5.20
N SER A 125 8.15 -8.38 -6.22
CA SER A 125 9.15 -7.77 -7.11
C SER A 125 9.69 -6.40 -6.65
N LEU A 126 9.01 -5.70 -5.75
CA LEU A 126 9.38 -4.33 -5.32
C LEU A 126 9.76 -4.25 -3.83
N GLY A 127 9.35 -5.24 -3.03
CA GLY A 127 9.58 -5.30 -1.59
C GLY A 127 8.34 -4.97 -0.76
N THR A 128 8.57 -4.52 0.47
CA THR A 128 7.52 -4.27 1.47
C THR A 128 7.60 -2.85 2.00
N ILE A 129 6.46 -2.17 2.06
CA ILE A 129 6.29 -0.85 2.67
C ILE A 129 5.29 -0.92 3.83
N ALA A 130 5.45 -0.06 4.83
CA ALA A 130 4.54 0.04 5.97
C ALA A 130 3.93 1.44 6.03
N SER A 131 2.63 1.51 6.26
CA SER A 131 1.91 2.78 6.36
C SER A 131 2.21 3.48 7.68
N ARG A 132 1.67 4.69 7.82
CA ARG A 132 1.47 5.30 9.14
C ARG A 132 0.69 4.38 10.07
N THR A 133 0.85 4.69 11.34
CA THR A 133 0.15 4.03 12.42
C THR A 133 -1.17 4.74 12.73
N ALA A 134 -2.22 3.97 12.97
CA ALA A 134 -3.55 4.46 13.31
C ALA A 134 -4.05 3.82 14.61
N ARG A 135 -4.60 4.62 15.52
CA ARG A 135 -5.11 4.14 16.79
C ARG A 135 -6.60 3.88 16.74
N LEU A 136 -7.01 2.65 17.05
CA LEU A 136 -8.41 2.28 17.22
C LEU A 136 -8.75 2.35 18.71
N THR A 137 -9.57 3.34 19.08
CA THR A 137 -10.08 3.49 20.45
C THR A 137 -11.56 3.12 20.48
N VAL A 138 -12.03 2.55 21.59
CA VAL A 138 -13.45 2.23 21.73
C VAL A 138 -14.10 3.22 22.69
N ALA A 139 -15.19 3.83 22.25
CA ALA A 139 -15.94 4.71 23.12
C ALA A 139 -16.60 3.91 24.25
N GLY A 140 -16.37 4.34 25.49
CA GLY A 140 -17.15 3.90 26.63
C GLY A 140 -18.56 4.49 26.53
N ARG A 141 -19.58 3.66 26.80
CA ARG A 141 -20.99 4.10 26.78
C ARG A 141 -21.19 5.25 27.77
N THR A 142 -21.13 6.48 27.29
CA THR A 142 -21.78 7.63 27.92
C THR A 142 -23.06 7.92 27.13
N HIS A 143 -24.12 8.27 27.85
CA HIS A 143 -25.51 8.37 27.39
C HIS A 143 -25.72 9.25 26.14
N THR A 144 -24.74 10.06 25.74
CA THR A 144 -24.77 10.92 24.56
C THR A 144 -24.52 10.21 23.22
N GLN A 145 -24.12 8.93 23.19
CA GLN A 145 -23.69 8.27 21.95
C GLN A 145 -24.79 7.71 21.02
N ASN A 146 -26.03 7.54 21.50
CA ASN A 146 -27.11 7.04 20.66
C ASN A 146 -27.44 7.97 19.48
N THR A 147 -27.15 9.27 19.59
CA THR A 147 -27.51 10.28 18.59
C THR A 147 -26.55 10.35 17.41
N TYR A 148 -25.26 10.04 17.59
CA TYR A 148 -24.28 10.06 16.49
C TYR A 148 -24.29 8.76 15.69
N ASN A 149 -24.58 7.64 16.35
CA ASN A 149 -24.54 6.33 15.72
C ASN A 149 -25.71 6.14 14.75
N THR A 150 -26.91 6.62 15.07
CA THR A 150 -28.04 6.68 14.12
C THR A 150 -27.69 7.51 12.89
N GLY A 151 -26.99 8.64 13.07
CA GLY A 151 -26.50 9.46 11.96
C GLY A 151 -25.45 8.76 11.09
N PHE A 152 -24.48 8.07 11.69
CA PHE A 152 -23.44 7.34 10.95
C PHE A 152 -23.99 6.11 10.21
N TYR A 153 -24.84 5.31 10.85
CA TYR A 153 -25.55 4.20 10.18
C TYR A 153 -26.44 4.71 9.06
N PHE A 154 -27.10 5.87 9.22
CA PHE A 154 -27.89 6.48 8.15
C PHE A 154 -27.01 6.89 6.97
N ILE A 155 -25.87 7.55 7.19
CA ILE A 155 -24.94 7.95 6.13
C ILE A 155 -24.35 6.72 5.41
N LEU A 156 -23.97 5.68 6.16
CA LEU A 156 -23.44 4.44 5.60
C LEU A 156 -24.53 3.66 4.82
N TRP A 157 -25.76 3.59 5.34
CA TRP A 157 -26.89 2.95 4.65
C TRP A 157 -27.28 3.71 3.37
N VAL A 158 -27.23 5.05 3.38
CA VAL A 158 -27.44 5.88 2.18
C VAL A 158 -26.34 5.64 1.14
N ARG A 159 -25.07 5.51 1.54
CA ARG A 159 -23.98 5.16 0.62
C ARG A 159 -24.15 3.74 0.06
N LEU A 160 -24.47 2.78 0.90
CA LEU A 160 -24.68 1.39 0.49
C LEU A 160 -25.93 1.20 -0.38
N TRP A 161 -27.00 1.98 -0.18
CA TRP A 161 -28.17 1.97 -1.06
C TRP A 161 -27.85 2.57 -2.43
N ARG A 162 -27.02 3.63 -2.48
CA ARG A 162 -26.53 4.22 -3.73
C ARG A 162 -25.66 3.25 -4.54
N GLU A 163 -24.84 2.44 -3.89
CA GLU A 163 -23.99 1.45 -4.57
C GLU A 163 -24.77 0.21 -5.04
N ARG A 164 -25.93 -0.07 -4.43
CA ARG A 164 -26.79 -1.23 -4.77
C ARG A 164 -27.92 -0.88 -5.75
N GLY A 165 -27.94 0.35 -6.26
CA GLY A 165 -28.91 0.84 -7.23
C GLY A 165 -28.25 1.21 -8.56
N SER A 166 -27.98 0.19 -9.38
CA SER A 166 -28.07 0.23 -10.84
C SER A 166 -28.53 -1.13 -11.35
#